data_AF-A0A836V039-F1
#
_entry.id   AF-A0A836V039-F1
#
_cell.length_a   1.000
_cell.length_b   1.000
_cell.length_c   1.000
_cell.angle_alpha   90.00
_cell.angle_beta   90.00
_cell.angle_gamma   90.00
#
_symmetry.space_group_name_H-M   'P 1'
#
loop_
_entity.id
_entity.type
_entity.pdbx_description
1 polymer ?
#
loop_
_entity_poly.entity_id
_entity_poly.type
_entity_poly.pdbx_seq_one_letter_code
_entity_poly.pdbx_strand_id
1 'polypeptide(L)' 'MSDEIFQRVKNGEPSDLYFGDVKLDNGNVVKGVLFPREIAESNHKDISNFGGWRAYIASLKK' A
#
# COMPACT_ATOMS: atom_id res chain seq x y z
N MET A 1 0.34 17.74 -6.12
CA MET A 1 1.02 16.74 -6.97
C MET A 1 0.62 17.07 -8.40
N SER A 2 1.56 17.18 -9.35
CA SER A 2 1.19 17.41 -10.74
C SER A 2 0.61 16.14 -11.36
N ASP A 3 -0.31 16.29 -12.30
CA ASP A 3 -0.93 15.17 -13.01
C ASP A 3 0.13 14.29 -13.69
N GLU A 4 1.21 14.90 -14.18
CA GLU A 4 2.33 14.20 -14.80
C GLU A 4 3.04 13.23 -13.85
N ILE A 5 3.32 13.66 -12.61
CA ILE A 5 3.95 12.80 -11.60
C ILE A 5 3.00 11.66 -11.24
N PHE A 6 1.71 11.95 -11.11
CA PHE A 6 0.70 10.93 -10.80
C PHE A 6 0.61 9.86 -11.89
N GLN A 7 0.56 10.26 -13.17
CA GLN A 7 0.50 9.31 -14.28
C GLN A 7 1.76 8.47 -14.39
N ARG A 8 2.94 9.06 -14.17
CA ARG A 8 4.21 8.32 -14.18
C ARG A 8 4.25 7.25 -13.08
N VAL A 9 3.80 7.59 -11.87
CA VAL A 9 3.73 6.63 -10.76
C VAL A 9 2.74 5.53 -11.10
N LYS A 10 1.52 5.88 -11.51
CA LYS A 10 0.47 4.93 -11.87
C LYS A 10 0.91 3.91 -12.93
N ASN A 11 1.65 4.35 -13.95
CA ASN A 11 2.13 3.49 -15.02
C ASN A 11 3.27 2.54 -14.60
N GLY A 12 3.93 2.81 -13.47
CA GLY A 12 5.01 2.00 -12.92
C GLY A 12 4.60 1.11 -11.74
N GLU A 13 3.35 1.20 -11.28
CA GLU A 13 2.87 0.37 -10.18
C GLU A 13 2.78 -1.11 -10.60
N PRO A 14 3.22 -2.05 -9.75
CA PRO A 14 2.94 -3.47 -9.90
C PRO A 14 1.47 -3.77 -10.21
N SER A 15 1.22 -4.92 -10.85
CA SER A 15 -0.15 -5.37 -11.13
C SER A 15 -0.98 -5.37 -9.84
N ASP A 16 -2.27 -5.08 -10.00
CA ASP A 16 -3.28 -5.14 -8.94
C ASP A 16 -3.21 -4.03 -7.87
N LEU A 17 -2.21 -3.14 -7.90
CA LEU A 17 -2.25 -1.92 -7.08
C LEU A 17 -3.20 -0.89 -7.68
N TYR A 18 -4.00 -0.26 -6.81
CA TYR A 18 -4.95 0.78 -7.22
C TYR A 18 -5.08 1.86 -6.16
N PHE A 19 -5.64 3.01 -6.55
CA PHE A 19 -5.92 4.10 -5.63
C PHE A 19 -7.37 4.02 -5.14
N GLY A 20 -7.56 3.95 -3.82
CA GLY A 20 -8.88 3.90 -3.19
C GLY A 20 -8.92 4.67 -1.87
N ASP A 21 -10.09 4.67 -1.23
CA ASP A 21 -10.30 5.43 0.01
C ASP A 21 -9.69 4.73 1.21
N VAL A 22 -8.91 5.48 2.01
CA VAL A 22 -8.28 5.02 3.25
C VAL A 22 -8.67 5.96 4.37
N LYS A 23 -9.12 5.39 5.49
CA LYS A 23 -9.44 6.12 6.72
C LYS A 23 -8.19 6.22 7.60
N LEU A 24 -7.82 7.44 7.94
CA LEU A 24 -6.72 7.76 8.85
C LEU A 24 -7.18 7.73 10.31
N ASP A 25 -6.22 7.71 11.24
CA ASP A 25 -6.45 7.70 12.69
C ASP A 25 -7.22 8.93 13.20
N ASN A 26 -6.97 10.09 12.59
CA ASN A 26 -7.69 11.35 12.83
C ASN A 26 -9.10 11.37 12.24
N GLY A 27 -9.56 10.27 11.63
CA GLY A 27 -10.89 10.14 11.05
C GLY A 27 -11.03 10.62 9.61
N ASN A 28 -10.01 11.27 9.04
CA ASN A 28 -10.04 11.75 7.66
C ASN A 28 -10.00 10.59 6.65
N VAL A 29 -10.64 10.79 5.50
CA VAL A 29 -10.58 9.86 4.36
C VAL A 29 -9.76 10.49 3.25
N VAL A 30 -8.75 9.76 2.78
CA VAL A 30 -7.84 10.21 1.70
C VAL A 30 -7.67 9.10 0.66
N LYS A 31 -7.15 9.45 -0.52
CA LYS A 31 -6.75 8.45 -1.52
C LYS A 31 -5.42 7.81 -1.11
N GLY A 32 -5.45 6.51 -0.87
CA GLY A 32 -4.28 5.67 -0.57
C GLY A 32 -4.07 4.59 -1.63
N VAL A 33 -2.91 3.96 -1.59
CA VAL A 33 -2.56 2.80 -2.43
C VAL A 33 -3.10 1.54 -1.76
N LEU A 34 -3.90 0.77 -2.49
CA LEU A 34 -4.58 -0.44 -2.03
C LEU A 34 -4.26 -1.61 -2.96
N PHE A 35 -4.52 -2.82 -2.45
CA PHE A 35 -4.34 -4.09 -3.15
C PHE A 35 -5.54 -5.02 -2.84
N PRO A 36 -5.99 -5.88 -3.77
CA PRO A 36 -7.11 -6.78 -3.55
C PRO A 36 -6.90 -7.70 -2.34
N ARG A 37 -7.87 -7.69 -1.43
CA ARG A 37 -7.80 -8.43 -0.16
C ARG A 37 -7.68 -9.93 -0.39
N GLU A 38 -8.46 -10.45 -1.32
CA GLU A 38 -8.53 -11.87 -1.64
C GLU A 38 -7.17 -12.41 -2.10
N ILE A 39 -6.45 -11.61 -2.90
CA ILE A 39 -5.10 -11.95 -3.38
C ILE A 39 -4.07 -11.79 -2.25
N ALA A 40 -4.17 -10.70 -1.47
CA ALA A 40 -3.30 -10.44 -0.31
C ALA A 40 -3.32 -11.60 0.69
N GLU A 41 -4.51 -12.01 1.12
CA GLU A 41 -4.70 -13.02 2.17
C GLU A 41 -4.42 -14.44 1.68
N SER A 42 -4.56 -14.72 0.37
CA SER A 42 -4.33 -16.06 -0.18
C SER A 42 -2.88 -16.33 -0.58
N ASN A 43 -2.16 -15.31 -1.08
CA ASN A 43 -0.87 -15.51 -1.76
C ASN A 43 0.32 -14.88 -1.03
N HIS A 44 0.08 -14.00 -0.04
CA HIS A 44 1.14 -13.20 0.56
C HIS A 44 1.19 -13.39 2.07
N LYS A 45 2.40 -13.20 2.62
CA LYS A 45 2.63 -13.26 4.06
C LYS A 45 1.97 -12.05 4.74
N ASP A 46 1.14 -12.33 5.75
CA ASP A 46 0.62 -11.27 6.61
C ASP A 46 1.76 -10.65 7.44
N ILE A 47 1.87 -9.33 7.36
CA ILE A 47 2.84 -8.51 8.09
C ILE A 47 2.17 -7.47 9.00
N SER A 48 0.87 -7.59 9.26
CA SER A 48 0.09 -6.62 10.05
C SER A 48 0.69 -6.40 11.44
N ASN A 49 1.28 -7.43 12.04
CA ASN A 49 1.93 -7.36 13.36
C ASN A 49 3.18 -6.46 13.41
N PHE A 50 3.76 -6.06 12.26
CA PHE A 50 4.90 -5.15 12.23
C PHE A 50 4.50 -3.67 12.31
N GLY A 51 3.22 -3.34 12.14
CA GLY A 51 2.73 -1.95 12.17
C GLY A 51 3.15 -1.08 10.98
N GLY A 52 3.88 -1.65 10.01
CA GLY A 52 4.22 -0.96 8.76
C GLY A 52 5.38 -1.58 7.98
N TRP A 53 5.48 -1.22 6.70
CA TRP A 53 6.49 -1.76 5.77
C TRP A 53 7.94 -1.54 6.24
N ARG A 54 8.26 -0.36 6.78
CA ARG A 54 9.63 -0.05 7.25
C ARG A 54 10.05 -0.95 8.42
N ALA A 55 9.16 -1.22 9.37
CA ALA A 55 9.42 -2.11 10.49
C ALA A 55 9.58 -3.57 10.03
N TYR A 56 8.74 -4.01 9.08
CA TYR A 56 8.90 -5.32 8.45
C TYR A 56 10.26 -5.46 7.75
N ILE A 57 10.65 -4.52 6.89
CA ILE A 57 11.95 -4.55 6.20
C ILE A 57 13.13 -4.54 7.19
N ALA A 58 13.04 -3.77 8.29
CA ALA A 58 14.06 -3.77 9.32
C ALA A 58 14.22 -5.15 9.98
N SER A 59 13.10 -5.87 10.19
CA SER A 59 13.13 -7.24 10.75
C SER A 59 13.78 -8.28 9.84
N LEU A 60 13.90 -8.01 8.53
CA LEU A 60 14.57 -8.89 7.56
C LEU A 60 16.09 -8.70 7.51
N LYS A 61 16.61 -7.57 8.00
CA LYS A 61 18.05 -7.30 8.01
C LYS A 61 18.68 -8.01 9.21
N LYS A 62 19.59 -8.95 8.93
CA LYS A 62 20.48 -9.59 9.91
C LYS A 62 21.62 -8.65 10.29
#